data_AF-A0A2W2C149-F1
#
_entry.id   AF-A0A2W2C149-F1
#
_cell.length_a   1.000
_cell.length_b   1.000
_cell.length_c   1.000
_cell.angle_alpha   90.00
_cell.angle_beta   90.00
_cell.angle_gamma   90.00
#
_symmetry.space_group_name_H-M   'P 1'
#
loop_
_entity.id
_entity.type
_entity.pdbx_description
1 polymer ?
#
loop_
_entity_poly.entity_id
_entity_poly.type
_entity_poly.pdbx_seq_one_letter_code
_entity_poly.pdbx_strand_id
1 'polypeptide(L)'
;MASRPAARRRHTLLGLPIAGALLLSACTLDDHSRMGGDGPAPATGTAGPGPTASGADPLAACPEPGVRIRALGTDAAMGLRALGLELVNCGPTSYPLHGYPSLRVLDADGEPIPVQAVEGATGITSGFDDPPRSMTLQPGERATAAVLWRNLVTDPTVVATAGERLEVAPVAGQPAQPVGLDGPIDLGNTNRVGVSAWRNATEPAATPTPAGPTQDAPAPGTPEPTRSVPVL
;
A
#
# COMPACT_ATOMS: atom_id res chain seq x y z
N MET A 1 40.50 30.50 -34.46
CA MET A 1 39.64 29.79 -35.43
C MET A 1 38.49 29.18 -34.65
N ALA A 2 37.47 29.96 -34.28
CA ALA A 2 36.27 30.33 -35.06
C ALA A 2 35.13 29.29 -34.91
N SER A 3 34.31 29.50 -33.87
CA SER A 3 33.03 28.83 -33.62
C SER A 3 31.99 29.21 -34.67
N ARG A 4 31.23 28.24 -35.20
CA ARG A 4 30.11 28.47 -36.12
C ARG A 4 28.77 28.50 -35.36
N PRO A 5 27.95 29.54 -35.51
CA PRO A 5 26.58 29.57 -34.98
C PRO A 5 25.58 29.02 -36.01
N ALA A 6 24.65 28.18 -35.59
CA ALA A 6 23.51 27.75 -36.42
C ALA A 6 22.24 28.53 -36.04
N ALA A 7 21.59 29.07 -37.06
CA ALA A 7 20.66 30.18 -37.01
C ALA A 7 19.23 29.81 -36.59
N ARG A 8 18.62 30.66 -35.76
CA ARG A 8 17.17 30.71 -35.51
C ARG A 8 16.44 31.12 -36.79
N ARG A 9 15.54 30.26 -37.30
CA ARG A 9 14.53 30.68 -38.29
C ARG A 9 13.36 31.35 -37.57
N ARG A 10 13.16 32.63 -37.88
CA ARG A 10 11.98 33.42 -37.54
C ARG A 10 10.92 33.16 -38.61
N HIS A 11 9.76 32.65 -38.22
CA HIS A 11 8.57 32.64 -39.07
C HIS A 11 7.56 33.64 -38.52
N THR A 12 7.64 34.86 -39.06
CA THR A 12 6.61 35.89 -38.94
C THR A 12 5.77 35.79 -40.21
N LEU A 13 4.49 35.41 -40.10
CA LEU A 13 3.48 35.69 -41.13
C LEU A 13 2.12 35.94 -40.45
N LEU A 14 1.55 37.07 -40.87
CA LEU A 14 0.24 37.69 -40.63
C LEU A 14 -0.89 36.66 -40.39
N GLY A 15 -1.85 36.84 -39.48
CA GLY A 15 -2.63 38.04 -39.20
C GLY A 15 -4.04 37.89 -39.79
N LEU A 16 -4.95 37.22 -39.08
CA LEU A 16 -6.40 37.19 -39.39
C LEU A 16 -7.20 37.41 -38.08
N PRO A 17 -8.04 38.45 -37.97
CA PRO A 17 -8.86 38.70 -36.78
C PRO A 17 -10.13 37.84 -36.80
N ILE A 18 -10.25 36.88 -35.88
CA ILE A 18 -11.51 36.19 -35.61
C ILE A 18 -12.12 36.83 -34.35
N ALA A 19 -13.07 37.71 -34.57
CA ALA A 19 -14.03 38.12 -33.56
C ALA A 19 -15.00 36.95 -33.31
N GLY A 20 -14.79 36.20 -32.22
CA GLY A 20 -15.66 35.12 -31.79
C GLY A 20 -16.31 35.47 -30.46
N ALA A 21 -17.62 35.74 -30.50
CA ALA A 21 -18.44 36.13 -29.37
C ALA A 21 -18.47 35.05 -28.26
N LEU A 22 -18.31 35.50 -27.01
CA LEU A 22 -18.60 34.74 -25.80
C LEU A 22 -20.11 34.58 -25.65
N LEU A 23 -20.62 33.35 -25.76
CA LEU A 23 -21.93 32.98 -25.24
C LEU A 23 -21.73 32.02 -24.06
N LEU A 24 -22.03 32.52 -22.86
CA LEU A 24 -22.20 31.68 -21.67
C LEU A 24 -23.51 30.91 -21.83
N SER A 25 -23.42 29.60 -22.10
CA SER A 25 -24.55 28.69 -21.89
C SER A 25 -24.30 27.89 -20.61
N ALA A 26 -25.01 28.29 -19.56
CA ALA A 26 -25.27 27.47 -18.38
C ALA A 26 -26.16 26.28 -18.79
N CYS A 27 -25.81 25.07 -18.35
CA CYS A 27 -26.75 23.96 -18.32
C CYS A 27 -26.92 23.53 -16.88
N THR A 28 -28.10 23.85 -16.37
CA THR A 28 -28.69 23.43 -15.11
C THR A 28 -28.94 21.92 -15.11
N LEU A 29 -28.81 21.32 -13.92
CA LEU A 29 -29.34 20.01 -13.57
C LEU A 29 -30.84 19.97 -13.90
N ASP A 30 -31.30 19.01 -14.70
CA ASP A 30 -32.72 18.67 -14.73
C ASP A 30 -32.96 17.17 -14.92
N ASP A 31 -33.90 16.73 -14.12
CA ASP A 31 -34.33 15.38 -13.77
C ASP A 31 -35.04 14.73 -14.96
N HIS A 32 -34.64 13.51 -15.36
CA HIS A 32 -35.43 12.70 -16.29
C HIS A 32 -35.72 11.34 -15.69
N SER A 33 -36.61 11.37 -14.70
CA SER A 33 -37.34 10.19 -14.25
C SER A 33 -38.49 9.84 -15.20
N ARG A 34 -38.45 8.60 -15.72
CA ARG A 34 -39.57 7.70 -16.09
C ARG A 34 -40.43 7.94 -17.36
N MET A 35 -40.26 7.01 -18.31
CA MET A 35 -41.29 6.25 -19.04
C MET A 35 -40.55 5.03 -19.64
N GLY A 36 -40.80 3.75 -19.36
CA GLY A 36 -42.05 3.03 -19.14
C GLY A 36 -42.41 2.25 -20.41
N GLY A 37 -41.79 1.08 -20.65
CA GLY A 37 -42.11 0.19 -21.78
C GLY A 37 -41.47 -1.20 -21.66
N ASP A 38 -42.30 -2.24 -21.69
CA ASP A 38 -42.05 -3.66 -21.41
C ASP A 38 -41.24 -4.43 -22.49
N GLY A 39 -40.34 -5.34 -22.06
CA GLY A 39 -39.69 -6.38 -22.90
C GLY A 39 -38.30 -6.83 -22.38
N PRO A 40 -37.87 -8.09 -22.58
CA PRO A 40 -37.31 -8.95 -21.51
C PRO A 40 -35.82 -8.78 -21.19
N ALA A 41 -35.44 -9.06 -19.94
CA ALA A 41 -34.06 -9.21 -19.44
C ALA A 41 -33.60 -10.69 -19.47
N PRO A 42 -32.31 -11.04 -19.24
CA PRO A 42 -31.09 -10.22 -19.21
C PRO A 42 -29.99 -10.77 -20.17
N ALA A 43 -29.11 -9.89 -20.69
CA ALA A 43 -27.82 -10.33 -21.21
C ALA A 43 -26.78 -10.18 -20.10
N THR A 44 -26.28 -11.32 -19.62
CA THR A 44 -25.24 -11.49 -18.62
C THR A 44 -23.97 -10.74 -19.07
N GLY A 45 -23.64 -9.65 -18.40
CA GLY A 45 -22.33 -9.02 -18.53
C GLY A 45 -21.29 -9.92 -17.87
N THR A 46 -20.43 -10.55 -18.69
CA THR A 46 -19.27 -11.31 -18.21
C THR A 46 -18.32 -10.37 -17.48
N ALA A 47 -18.32 -10.45 -16.15
CA ALA A 47 -17.26 -9.90 -15.33
C ALA A 47 -15.93 -10.55 -15.75
N GLY A 48 -14.94 -9.72 -16.11
CA GLY A 48 -13.59 -10.18 -16.40
C GLY A 48 -12.97 -10.87 -15.18
N PRO A 49 -12.02 -11.81 -15.38
CA PRO A 49 -11.41 -12.53 -14.27
C PRO A 49 -10.66 -11.52 -13.38
N GLY A 50 -11.14 -11.36 -12.14
CA GLY A 50 -10.41 -10.67 -11.08
C GLY A 50 -9.10 -11.39 -10.76
N PRO A 51 -8.20 -10.75 -9.98
CA PRO A 51 -6.91 -11.34 -9.62
C PRO A 51 -7.15 -12.71 -8.99
N THR A 52 -6.50 -13.72 -9.57
CA THR A 52 -6.51 -15.08 -9.03
C THR A 52 -5.79 -15.03 -7.70
N ALA A 53 -6.53 -15.03 -6.60
CA ALA A 53 -5.97 -15.36 -5.30
C ALA A 53 -5.28 -16.72 -5.46
N SER A 54 -3.95 -16.76 -5.38
CA SER A 54 -3.19 -18.00 -5.45
C SER A 54 -3.70 -18.89 -4.30
N GLY A 55 -4.52 -19.86 -4.68
CA GLY A 55 -5.38 -20.59 -3.76
C GLY A 55 -4.53 -21.45 -2.85
N ALA A 56 -4.57 -21.15 -1.55
CA ALA A 56 -4.21 -22.14 -0.55
C ALA A 56 -5.06 -23.40 -0.81
N ASP A 57 -4.39 -24.55 -0.96
CA ASP A 57 -5.06 -25.84 -1.15
C ASP A 57 -6.04 -26.08 0.02
N PRO A 58 -7.36 -26.12 -0.23
CA PRO A 58 -8.34 -26.32 0.83
C PRO A 58 -8.21 -27.70 1.50
N LEU A 59 -7.43 -28.62 0.93
CA LEU A 59 -7.18 -29.96 1.46
C LEU A 59 -5.90 -30.08 2.30
N ALA A 60 -5.07 -29.03 2.38
CA ALA A 60 -3.90 -29.08 3.25
C ALA A 60 -4.34 -29.20 4.72
N ALA A 61 -3.79 -30.16 5.45
CA ALA A 61 -4.03 -30.32 6.88
C ALA A 61 -3.63 -29.04 7.64
N CYS A 62 -4.32 -28.73 8.74
CA CYS A 62 -3.96 -27.60 9.59
C CYS A 62 -2.60 -27.91 10.24
N PRO A 63 -1.57 -27.08 10.07
CA PRO A 63 -0.28 -27.33 10.70
C PRO A 63 -0.40 -27.13 12.22
N GLU A 64 0.38 -27.87 13.00
CA GLU A 64 0.60 -27.52 14.40
C GLU A 64 1.20 -26.10 14.47
N PRO A 65 0.68 -25.19 15.35
CA PRO A 65 -0.17 -25.45 16.51
C PRO A 65 -1.69 -25.24 16.30
N GLY A 66 -2.23 -25.45 15.09
CA GLY A 66 -3.64 -25.26 14.77
C GLY A 66 -3.96 -23.93 14.09
N VAL A 67 -2.94 -23.23 13.57
CA VAL A 67 -3.11 -21.96 12.86
C VAL A 67 -2.40 -21.98 11.52
N ARG A 68 -2.99 -21.33 10.52
CA ARG A 68 -2.38 -21.15 9.20
C ARG A 68 -2.18 -19.68 8.91
N ILE A 69 -1.00 -19.32 8.42
CA ILE A 69 -0.68 -17.96 8.00
C ILE A 69 -0.60 -17.90 6.47
N ARG A 70 -1.16 -16.86 5.88
CA ARG A 70 -1.07 -16.60 4.44
C ARG A 70 -0.96 -15.10 4.15
N ALA A 71 -0.45 -14.79 2.96
CA ALA A 71 -0.50 -13.45 2.40
C ALA A 71 -1.90 -13.12 1.89
N LEU A 72 -2.30 -11.86 2.05
CA LEU A 72 -3.50 -11.27 1.44
C LEU A 72 -3.18 -10.46 0.17
N GLY A 73 -1.90 -10.38 -0.18
CA GLY A 73 -1.38 -9.61 -1.29
C GLY A 73 -0.57 -8.40 -0.84
N THR A 74 0.18 -7.82 -1.79
CA THR A 74 1.03 -6.64 -1.55
C THR A 74 0.48 -5.40 -2.26
N ASP A 75 0.26 -4.31 -1.51
CA ASP A 75 0.05 -2.96 -2.06
C ASP A 75 1.40 -2.23 -2.13
N ALA A 76 1.61 -1.43 -3.17
CA ALA A 76 2.79 -0.63 -3.34
C ALA A 76 2.46 0.78 -3.84
N ALA A 77 2.90 1.79 -3.11
CA ALA A 77 2.72 3.20 -3.48
C ALA A 77 3.92 4.04 -3.04
N MET A 78 4.43 4.91 -3.92
CA MET A 78 5.46 5.92 -3.60
C MET A 78 6.69 5.36 -2.85
N GLY A 79 7.16 4.18 -3.26
CA GLY A 79 8.33 3.51 -2.67
C GLY A 79 8.05 2.74 -1.38
N LEU A 80 6.84 2.79 -0.82
CA LEU A 80 6.36 1.93 0.27
C LEU A 80 5.72 0.66 -0.31
N ARG A 81 5.83 -0.44 0.43
CA ARG A 81 5.11 -1.68 0.18
C ARG A 81 4.45 -2.13 1.47
N ALA A 82 3.27 -2.70 1.37
CA ALA A 82 2.50 -3.24 2.48
C ALA A 82 1.97 -4.62 2.08
N LEU A 83 2.51 -5.66 2.68
CA LEU A 83 2.01 -7.03 2.58
C LEU A 83 0.99 -7.26 3.70
N GLY A 84 -0.23 -7.61 3.34
CA GLY A 84 -1.22 -8.08 4.30
C GLY A 84 -0.96 -9.53 4.68
N LEU A 85 -1.05 -9.84 5.98
CA LEU A 85 -1.03 -11.20 6.52
C LEU A 85 -2.40 -11.54 7.11
N GLU A 86 -2.83 -12.78 6.93
CA GLU A 86 -3.95 -13.37 7.63
C GLU A 86 -3.49 -14.61 8.39
N LEU A 87 -3.81 -14.67 9.68
CA LEU A 87 -3.73 -15.87 10.49
C LEU A 87 -5.14 -16.38 10.74
N VAL A 88 -5.41 -17.63 10.37
CA VAL A 88 -6.68 -18.30 10.66
C VAL A 88 -6.44 -19.43 11.66
N ASN A 89 -7.29 -19.52 12.68
CA ASN A 89 -7.36 -20.72 13.51
C ASN A 89 -8.08 -21.82 12.73
N CYS A 90 -7.32 -22.71 12.10
CA CYS A 90 -7.87 -23.85 11.37
C CYS A 90 -8.01 -25.11 12.24
N GLY A 91 -7.58 -25.05 13.50
CA GLY A 91 -7.65 -26.13 14.46
C GLY A 91 -9.01 -26.19 15.18
N PRO A 92 -9.23 -27.26 15.97
CA PRO A 92 -10.48 -27.45 16.71
C PRO A 92 -10.51 -26.73 18.07
N THR A 93 -9.37 -26.21 18.55
CA THR A 93 -9.24 -25.56 19.86
C THR A 93 -9.09 -24.05 19.71
N SER A 94 -9.46 -23.29 20.74
CA SER A 94 -9.18 -21.86 20.77
C SER A 94 -7.67 -21.58 20.76
N TYR A 95 -7.26 -20.48 20.13
CA TYR A 95 -5.87 -20.09 19.96
C TYR A 95 -5.60 -18.70 20.55
N PRO A 96 -4.83 -18.60 21.66
CA PRO A 96 -4.45 -17.31 22.22
C PRO A 96 -3.40 -16.63 21.33
N LEU A 97 -3.60 -15.34 21.03
CA LEU A 97 -2.71 -14.55 20.19
C LEU A 97 -2.48 -13.17 20.82
N HIS A 98 -1.22 -12.77 20.91
CA HIS A 98 -0.81 -11.46 21.42
C HIS A 98 0.57 -11.08 20.85
N GLY A 99 0.69 -9.87 20.31
CA GLY A 99 1.98 -9.35 19.83
C GLY A 99 2.02 -9.16 18.32
N TYR A 100 3.21 -9.39 17.77
CA TYR A 100 3.56 -9.15 16.38
C TYR A 100 3.94 -10.47 15.68
N PRO A 101 3.65 -10.62 14.38
CA PRO A 101 4.25 -11.67 13.56
C PRO A 101 5.78 -11.64 13.68
N SER A 102 6.41 -12.81 13.82
CA SER A 102 7.87 -12.93 13.75
C SER A 102 8.28 -13.34 12.35
N LEU A 103 9.18 -12.58 11.75
CA LEU A 103 9.57 -12.73 10.35
C LEU A 103 10.94 -13.34 10.19
N ARG A 104 11.11 -14.16 9.15
CA ARG A 104 12.42 -14.54 8.61
C ARG A 104 12.39 -14.29 7.10
N VAL A 105 13.20 -13.34 6.66
CA VAL A 105 13.38 -13.02 5.24
C VAL A 105 14.55 -13.84 4.73
N LEU A 106 14.35 -14.53 3.61
CA LEU A 106 15.35 -15.41 3.02
C LEU A 106 15.67 -14.97 1.59
N ASP A 107 16.89 -15.23 1.16
CA ASP A 107 17.30 -15.05 -0.24
C ASP A 107 16.82 -16.21 -1.15
N ALA A 108 17.27 -16.16 -2.40
CA ALA A 108 16.95 -17.16 -3.42
C ALA A 108 17.45 -18.57 -3.08
N ASP A 109 18.51 -18.69 -2.28
CA ASP A 109 19.11 -19.97 -1.87
C ASP A 109 18.46 -20.49 -0.57
N GLY A 110 17.81 -19.61 0.19
CA GLY A 110 17.12 -19.92 1.44
C GLY A 110 17.92 -19.53 2.67
N GLU A 111 18.98 -18.75 2.47
CA GLU A 111 19.79 -18.23 3.55
C GLU A 111 19.11 -17.01 4.17
N PRO A 112 19.16 -16.85 5.51
CA PRO A 112 18.57 -15.71 6.18
C PRO A 112 19.24 -14.39 5.80
N ILE A 113 18.43 -13.42 5.38
CA ILE A 113 18.84 -12.03 5.23
C ILE A 113 18.67 -11.33 6.58
N PRO A 114 19.74 -10.74 7.16
CA PRO A 114 19.62 -9.96 8.38
C PRO A 114 18.78 -8.71 8.13
N VAL A 115 17.57 -8.69 8.70
CA VAL A 115 16.65 -7.55 8.65
C VAL A 115 16.41 -7.00 10.04
N GLN A 116 16.30 -5.68 10.16
CA GLN A 116 15.80 -5.03 11.36
C GLN A 116 14.28 -4.97 11.27
N ALA A 117 13.61 -5.92 11.91
CA ALA A 117 12.17 -5.86 12.15
C ALA A 117 11.89 -4.83 13.24
N VAL A 118 11.04 -3.83 12.94
CA VAL A 118 10.55 -2.85 13.91
C VAL A 118 9.08 -3.11 14.20
N GLU A 119 8.72 -3.10 15.48
CA GLU A 119 7.32 -3.14 15.90
C GLU A 119 6.61 -1.85 15.44
N GLY A 120 5.47 -2.01 14.78
CA GLY A 120 4.79 -0.93 14.07
C GLY A 120 5.44 -0.60 12.73
N ALA A 121 5.48 0.68 12.38
CA ALA A 121 6.13 1.15 11.15
C ALA A 121 7.00 2.40 11.38
N THR A 122 7.39 2.65 12.62
CA THR A 122 8.19 3.81 13.01
C THR A 122 9.43 3.97 12.12
N GLY A 123 9.59 5.15 11.53
CA GLY A 123 10.68 5.45 10.59
C GLY A 123 10.52 4.82 9.20
N ILE A 124 9.37 4.22 8.87
CA ILE A 124 9.00 3.72 7.53
C ILE A 124 7.77 4.46 7.04
N THR A 125 6.70 4.47 7.85
CA THR A 125 5.44 5.21 7.65
C THR A 125 4.71 5.38 9.00
N SER A 126 3.60 6.11 9.03
CA SER A 126 2.73 6.25 10.21
C SER A 126 1.46 5.40 10.09
N GLY A 127 0.79 5.15 11.21
CA GLY A 127 -0.56 4.54 11.26
C GLY A 127 -0.59 3.03 11.48
N PHE A 128 0.56 2.43 11.79
CA PHE A 128 0.69 0.99 12.05
C PHE A 128 1.25 0.68 13.44
N ASP A 129 1.47 1.70 14.27
CA ASP A 129 2.15 1.63 15.56
C ASP A 129 1.19 1.38 16.75
N ASP A 130 -0.09 1.03 16.49
CA ASP A 130 -0.99 0.66 17.60
C ASP A 130 -0.42 -0.57 18.34
N PRO A 131 -0.46 -0.54 19.69
CA PRO A 131 0.12 -1.62 20.49
C PRO A 131 -0.68 -2.92 20.34
N PRO A 132 -0.05 -4.08 20.60
CA PRO A 132 -0.74 -5.35 20.56
C PRO A 132 -1.83 -5.44 21.63
N ARG A 133 -2.92 -6.10 21.26
CA ARG A 133 -4.03 -6.43 22.16
C ARG A 133 -4.15 -7.94 22.25
N SER A 134 -4.36 -8.46 23.45
CA SER A 134 -4.58 -9.90 23.62
C SER A 134 -5.91 -10.29 22.99
N MET A 135 -5.91 -11.39 22.24
CA MET A 135 -7.11 -11.98 21.67
C MET A 135 -7.05 -13.50 21.73
N THR A 136 -8.22 -14.12 21.62
CA THR A 136 -8.35 -15.57 21.55
C THR A 136 -9.20 -15.88 20.33
N LEU A 137 -8.60 -16.50 19.32
CA LEU A 137 -9.28 -16.90 18.10
C LEU A 137 -9.99 -18.24 18.34
N GLN A 138 -11.31 -18.26 18.21
CA GLN A 138 -12.08 -19.50 18.11
C GLN A 138 -11.78 -20.22 16.79
N PRO A 139 -12.10 -21.53 16.68
CA PRO A 139 -12.01 -22.24 15.41
C PRO A 139 -12.70 -21.48 14.27
N GLY A 140 -11.95 -21.22 13.20
CA GLY A 140 -12.39 -20.45 12.03
C GLY A 140 -12.21 -18.93 12.13
N GLU A 141 -11.92 -18.38 13.30
CA GLU A 141 -11.66 -16.95 13.47
C GLU A 141 -10.29 -16.54 12.91
N ARG A 142 -10.17 -15.25 12.59
CA ARG A 142 -9.06 -14.69 11.83
C ARG A 142 -8.49 -13.46 12.50
N ALA A 143 -7.17 -13.34 12.43
CA ALA A 143 -6.45 -12.11 12.73
C ALA A 143 -5.67 -11.64 11.49
N THR A 144 -5.44 -10.33 11.42
CA THR A 144 -4.65 -9.70 10.36
C THR A 144 -3.50 -8.88 10.94
N ALA A 145 -2.43 -8.77 10.15
CA ALA A 145 -1.30 -7.88 10.40
C ALA A 145 -0.76 -7.38 9.06
N ALA A 146 0.11 -6.38 9.10
CA ALA A 146 0.78 -5.84 7.94
C ALA A 146 2.31 -5.92 8.12
N VAL A 147 3.01 -6.24 7.04
CA VAL A 147 4.45 -6.15 6.92
C VAL A 147 4.77 -5.04 5.94
N LEU A 148 5.60 -4.07 6.35
CA LEU A 148 5.84 -2.84 5.61
C LEU A 148 7.32 -2.65 5.34
N TRP A 149 7.69 -2.26 4.12
CA TRP A 149 9.07 -1.92 3.81
C TRP A 149 9.14 -0.84 2.73
N ARG A 150 10.32 -0.22 2.63
CA ARG A 150 10.62 0.74 1.57
C ARG A 150 11.75 0.23 0.70
N ASN A 151 11.57 0.40 -0.61
CA ASN A 151 12.70 0.38 -1.51
C ASN A 151 13.40 1.73 -1.44
N LEU A 152 14.34 1.84 -0.51
CA LEU A 152 15.07 3.07 -0.22
C LEU A 152 16.58 2.80 -0.25
N VAL A 153 17.28 3.59 -1.06
CA VAL A 153 18.74 3.60 -1.15
C VAL A 153 19.23 4.88 -0.49
N THR A 154 19.97 4.76 0.62
CA THR A 154 20.58 5.90 1.33
C THR A 154 22.07 6.02 1.07
N ASP A 155 22.76 4.90 0.82
CA ASP A 155 24.17 4.85 0.44
C ASP A 155 24.36 4.20 -0.95
N PRO A 156 24.79 4.93 -1.99
CA PRO A 156 24.95 4.37 -3.33
C PRO A 156 26.09 3.34 -3.45
N THR A 157 26.91 3.17 -2.41
CA THR A 157 27.99 2.18 -2.38
C THR A 157 27.54 0.83 -1.81
N VAL A 158 26.37 0.79 -1.17
CA VAL A 158 25.79 -0.44 -0.61
C VAL A 158 24.76 -1.01 -1.59
N VAL A 159 24.97 -2.26 -1.99
CA VAL A 159 24.08 -2.98 -2.92
C VAL A 159 22.70 -3.16 -2.30
N ALA A 160 21.66 -2.98 -3.11
CA ALA A 160 20.30 -3.21 -2.67
C ALA A 160 20.06 -4.70 -2.37
N THR A 161 19.33 -4.96 -1.29
CA THR A 161 18.97 -6.30 -0.83
C THR A 161 17.52 -6.59 -1.20
N ALA A 162 17.28 -7.80 -1.70
CA ALA A 162 15.95 -8.31 -2.03
C ALA A 162 15.75 -9.68 -1.36
N GLY A 163 14.64 -9.84 -0.64
CA GLY A 163 14.22 -11.13 -0.09
C GLY A 163 13.31 -11.86 -1.07
N GLU A 164 13.62 -13.12 -1.36
CA GLU A 164 12.88 -13.94 -2.33
C GLU A 164 11.86 -14.87 -1.64
N ARG A 165 12.02 -15.11 -0.34
CA ARG A 165 11.08 -15.91 0.45
C ARG A 165 10.82 -15.28 1.80
N LEU A 166 9.62 -15.52 2.31
CA LEU A 166 9.21 -15.07 3.63
C LEU A 166 8.71 -16.26 4.42
N GLU A 167 9.19 -16.38 5.65
CA GLU A 167 8.58 -17.21 6.66
C GLU A 167 8.04 -16.36 7.80
N VAL A 168 6.86 -16.73 8.28
CA VAL A 168 6.14 -16.01 9.33
C VAL A 168 5.73 -16.98 10.42
N ALA A 169 6.11 -16.70 11.66
CA ALA A 169 5.52 -17.34 12.83
C ALA A 169 4.44 -16.43 13.43
N PRO A 170 3.40 -17.00 14.08
CA PRO A 170 2.37 -16.22 14.76
C PRO A 170 2.96 -15.18 15.72
N VAL A 171 3.95 -15.60 16.51
CA VAL A 171 4.72 -14.76 17.42
C VAL A 171 6.13 -15.36 17.55
N ALA A 172 7.09 -14.60 18.09
CA ALA A 172 8.44 -15.09 18.32
C ALA A 172 8.43 -16.39 19.18
N GLY A 173 9.26 -17.36 18.80
CA GLY A 173 9.36 -18.65 19.47
C GLY A 173 8.33 -19.70 19.02
N GLN A 174 7.35 -19.34 18.19
CA GLN A 174 6.44 -20.30 17.55
C GLN A 174 7.00 -20.79 16.21
N PRO A 175 6.53 -21.94 15.69
CA PRO A 175 6.91 -22.43 14.37
C PRO A 175 6.56 -21.43 13.26
N ALA A 176 7.54 -21.14 12.39
CA ALA A 176 7.34 -20.31 11.22
C ALA A 176 6.76 -21.12 10.05
N GLN A 177 5.97 -20.46 9.21
CA GLN A 177 5.33 -21.03 8.04
C GLN A 177 5.77 -20.24 6.80
N PRO A 178 6.04 -20.90 5.67
CA PRO A 178 6.30 -20.18 4.42
C PRO A 178 5.04 -19.41 4.00
N VAL A 179 5.23 -18.15 3.62
CA VAL A 179 4.17 -17.27 3.13
C VAL A 179 4.49 -16.88 1.69
N GLY A 180 3.51 -17.03 0.80
CA GLY A 180 3.64 -16.63 -0.61
C GLY A 180 3.84 -15.12 -0.75
N LEU A 181 4.68 -14.73 -1.70
CA LEU A 181 4.93 -13.35 -2.05
C LEU A 181 4.51 -13.10 -3.51
N ASP A 182 3.96 -11.91 -3.79
CA ASP A 182 3.63 -11.49 -5.16
C ASP A 182 4.86 -10.93 -5.91
N GLY A 183 5.97 -10.76 -5.20
CA GLY A 183 7.24 -10.27 -5.68
C GLY A 183 8.27 -10.20 -4.54
N PRO A 184 9.53 -9.87 -4.82
CA PRO A 184 10.56 -9.84 -3.79
C PRO A 184 10.31 -8.73 -2.76
N ILE A 185 10.80 -8.94 -1.54
CA ILE A 185 10.88 -7.90 -0.50
C ILE A 185 12.08 -7.00 -0.84
N ASP A 186 11.85 -5.96 -1.65
CA ASP A 186 12.85 -5.01 -2.12
C ASP A 186 13.21 -3.95 -1.07
N LEU A 187 14.12 -4.30 -0.15
CA LEU A 187 14.49 -3.49 1.04
C LEU A 187 15.35 -2.25 0.74
N GLY A 188 15.71 -2.03 -0.53
CA GLY A 188 16.76 -1.09 -0.90
C GLY A 188 18.05 -1.47 -0.16
N ASN A 189 18.69 -0.53 0.53
CA ASN A 189 19.88 -0.83 1.36
C ASN A 189 19.70 -0.50 2.85
N THR A 190 18.45 -0.38 3.30
CA THR A 190 18.16 -0.08 4.71
C THR A 190 17.99 -1.33 5.55
N ASN A 191 17.59 -2.45 4.95
CA ASN A 191 17.25 -3.71 5.62
C ASN A 191 16.22 -3.56 6.75
N ARG A 192 15.30 -2.59 6.65
CA ARG A 192 14.27 -2.33 7.67
C ARG A 192 12.91 -2.82 7.20
N VAL A 193 12.21 -3.50 8.11
CA VAL A 193 10.84 -3.98 7.90
C VAL A 193 10.01 -3.60 9.12
N GLY A 194 8.86 -2.96 8.89
CA GLY A 194 7.85 -2.69 9.92
C GLY A 194 6.85 -3.84 10.00
N VAL A 195 6.39 -4.15 11.20
CA VAL A 195 5.39 -5.18 11.45
C VAL A 195 4.31 -4.63 12.35
N SER A 196 3.07 -4.57 11.89
CA SER A 196 1.95 -4.18 12.75
C SER A 196 1.59 -5.30 13.73
N ALA A 197 1.00 -4.95 14.87
CA ALA A 197 0.44 -5.95 15.76
C ALA A 197 -0.73 -6.69 15.09
N TRP A 198 -1.01 -7.90 15.55
CA TRP A 198 -2.22 -8.63 15.16
C TRP A 198 -3.49 -7.90 15.59
N ARG A 199 -4.52 -7.94 14.74
CA ARG A 199 -5.87 -7.42 15.00
C ARG A 199 -6.91 -8.42 14.55
N ASN A 200 -8.10 -8.39 15.14
CA ASN A 200 -9.19 -9.23 14.65
C ASN A 200 -9.57 -8.82 13.22
N ALA A 201 -9.74 -9.77 12.30
CA ALA A 201 -10.06 -9.47 10.90
C ALA A 201 -11.43 -8.77 10.72
N THR A 202 -12.31 -8.85 11.72
CA THR A 202 -13.61 -8.16 11.76
C THR A 202 -13.47 -6.67 12.09
N GLU A 203 -12.34 -6.25 12.67
CA GLU A 203 -12.01 -4.83 12.77
C GLU A 203 -11.53 -4.37 11.39
N PRO A 204 -12.05 -3.25 10.84
CA PRO A 204 -11.57 -2.73 9.56
C PRO A 204 -10.05 -2.64 9.58
N ALA A 205 -9.39 -3.20 8.55
CA ALA A 205 -7.96 -3.05 8.36
C ALA A 205 -7.61 -1.57 8.46
N ALA A 206 -6.52 -1.24 9.15
CA ALA A 206 -6.04 0.13 9.23
C ALA A 206 -5.69 0.61 7.81
N THR A 207 -6.65 1.22 7.13
CA THR A 207 -6.36 2.09 6.00
C THR A 207 -5.47 3.19 6.57
N PRO A 208 -4.31 3.51 5.98
CA PRO A 208 -3.57 4.70 6.36
C PRO A 208 -4.55 5.86 6.21
N THR A 209 -5.03 6.38 7.34
CA THR A 209 -5.89 7.56 7.35
C THR A 209 -5.04 8.67 6.75
N PRO A 210 -5.41 9.24 5.59
CA PRO A 210 -4.82 10.50 5.18
C PRO A 210 -5.09 11.45 6.34
N ALA A 211 -4.05 11.99 6.96
CA ALA A 211 -4.19 12.98 8.01
C ALA A 211 -5.18 14.04 7.50
N GLY A 212 -6.40 14.02 8.05
CA GLY A 212 -7.40 15.02 7.72
C GLY A 212 -6.81 16.38 8.05
N PRO A 213 -7.10 17.43 7.28
CA PRO A 213 -6.61 18.76 7.60
C PRO A 213 -7.04 19.07 9.03
N THR A 214 -6.07 19.29 9.91
CA THR A 214 -6.28 19.71 11.28
C THR A 214 -7.13 20.98 11.23
N GLN A 215 -8.40 20.89 11.61
CA GLN A 215 -9.34 22.01 11.51
C GLN A 215 -9.01 23.17 12.47
N ASP A 216 -8.00 23.01 13.34
CA ASP A 216 -7.54 24.01 14.30
C ASP A 216 -6.17 24.66 13.95
N ALA A 217 -5.63 24.41 12.75
CA ALA A 217 -4.49 25.20 12.30
C ALA A 217 -4.97 26.61 11.87
N PRO A 218 -4.51 27.70 12.52
CA PRO A 218 -4.84 29.04 12.06
C PRO A 218 -4.35 29.22 10.62
N ALA A 219 -5.21 29.78 9.77
CA ALA A 219 -4.91 30.03 8.36
C ALA A 219 -3.55 30.75 8.22
N PRO A 220 -2.68 30.35 7.27
CA PRO A 220 -1.46 31.10 7.02
C PRO A 220 -1.86 32.52 6.62
N GLY A 221 -1.45 33.50 7.44
CA GLY A 221 -1.67 34.91 7.17
C GLY A 221 -1.12 35.26 5.80
N THR A 222 -1.89 36.06 5.06
CA THR A 222 -1.49 36.65 3.77
C THR A 222 -0.09 37.26 3.92
N PRO A 223 0.91 36.85 3.11
CA PRO A 223 2.20 37.52 3.13
C PRO A 223 2.01 38.95 2.61
N GLU A 224 2.37 39.92 3.44
CA GLU A 224 2.45 41.34 3.08
C GLU A 224 3.42 41.51 1.90
N PRO A 225 3.09 42.32 0.87
CA PRO A 225 3.98 42.50 -0.26
C PRO A 225 5.24 43.25 0.16
N THR A 226 6.36 42.54 0.24
CA THR A 226 7.68 43.10 0.52
C THR A 226 8.04 44.13 -0.54
N ARG A 227 8.15 45.39 -0.12
CA ARG A 227 8.61 46.52 -0.93
C ARG A 227 10.07 46.28 -1.35
N SER A 228 10.28 45.97 -2.62
CA SER A 228 11.61 45.85 -3.23
C SER A 228 12.41 47.15 -3.07
N VAL A 229 13.55 47.09 -2.40
CA VAL A 229 14.55 48.16 -2.38
C VAL A 229 15.58 47.84 -3.47
N PRO A 230 15.95 48.79 -4.34
CA PRO A 230 16.99 48.57 -5.34
C PRO A 230 18.37 48.55 -4.68
N VAL A 231 19.19 47.57 -5.07
CA VAL A 231 20.60 47.50 -4.70
C VAL A 231 21.39 48.40 -5.65
N LEU A 232 22.18 49.32 -5.08
CA LEU A 232 23.25 50.07 -5.76
C LEU A 232 24.52 49.22 -5.87
#